data_AF-A0A6M3JHT3-F1
#
_entry.id   AF-A0A6M3JHT3-F1
#
_cell.length_a   1.000
_cell.length_b   1.000
_cell.length_c   1.000
_cell.angle_alpha   90.00
_cell.angle_beta   90.00
_cell.angle_gamma   90.00
#
_symmetry.space_group_name_H-M   'P 1'
#
loop_
_entity.id
_entity.type
_entity.pdbx_description
1 polymer ?
#
loop_
_entity_poly.entity_id
_entity_poly.type
_entity_poly.pdbx_seq_one_letter_code
_entity_poly.pdbx_strand_id
1 'polypeptide(L)'
;MTHKELRHKKKLKGECIWCAKKAIPGYTMCAYHIQKRREECRLYYKRHKAEIIARMKKNRKKYKEDGRCPTCGGPSDAGYTKCARCIGWRTELLPKGAYKYGTYPESCPG
;
A
#
# COMPACT_ATOMS: atom_id res chain seq x y z
N MET A 1 -2.19 29.76 8.98
CA MET A 1 -1.38 28.62 8.48
C MET A 1 -2.12 27.33 8.74
N THR A 2 -2.40 26.54 7.70
CA THR A 2 -3.12 25.26 7.81
C THR A 2 -2.21 24.11 8.25
N HIS A 3 -2.78 23.03 8.79
CA HIS A 3 -2.00 21.85 9.16
C HIS A 3 -1.29 21.21 7.95
N LYS A 4 -1.89 21.34 6.74
CA LYS A 4 -1.29 20.88 5.48
C LYS A 4 -0.03 21.68 5.13
N GLU A 5 -0.10 23.01 5.24
CA GLU A 5 1.05 23.91 5.00
C GLU A 5 2.21 23.62 5.95
N LEU A 6 1.92 23.37 7.24
CA LEU A 6 2.95 23.05 8.24
C LEU A 6 3.69 21.75 7.90
N ARG A 7 2.97 20.69 7.50
CA ARG A 7 3.59 19.43 7.09
C ARG A 7 4.42 19.59 5.82
N HIS A 8 3.96 20.40 4.87
CA HIS A 8 4.72 20.68 3.65
C HIS A 8 6.03 21.41 3.96
N LYS A 9 5.99 22.44 4.82
CA LYS A 9 7.20 23.15 5.28
C LYS A 9 8.21 22.21 5.96
N LYS A 10 7.75 21.34 6.86
CA LYS A 10 8.61 20.32 7.50
C LYS A 10 9.24 19.37 6.48
N LYS A 11 8.47 18.93 5.49
CA LYS A 11 8.96 18.06 4.41
C LYS A 11 10.07 18.74 3.60
N LEU A 12 9.90 20.01 3.23
CA LEU A 12 10.91 20.77 2.48
C LEU A 12 12.21 20.95 3.27
N LYS A 13 12.12 21.07 4.60
CA LYS A 13 13.28 21.14 5.49
C LYS A 13 13.95 19.80 5.77
N GLY A 14 13.40 18.69 5.27
CA GLY A 14 13.89 17.35 5.59
C GLY A 14 13.62 16.94 7.05
N GLU A 15 12.58 17.52 7.67
CA GLU A 15 12.18 17.26 9.05
C GLU A 15 11.01 16.27 9.10
N CYS A 16 10.95 15.53 10.21
CA CYS A 16 9.86 14.65 10.54
C CYS A 16 8.58 15.46 10.73
N ILE A 17 7.52 15.06 10.03
CA ILE A 17 6.23 15.75 10.08
C ILE A 17 5.61 15.78 11.49
N TRP A 18 5.97 14.84 12.38
CA TRP A 18 5.43 14.69 13.74
C TRP A 18 6.23 15.47 14.79
N CYS A 19 7.56 15.32 14.83
CA CYS A 19 8.38 15.86 15.91
C CYS A 19 9.52 16.81 15.50
N ALA A 20 9.56 17.26 14.24
CA ALA A 20 10.57 18.19 13.70
C ALA A 20 12.04 17.70 13.73
N LYS A 21 12.34 16.51 14.26
CA LYS A 21 13.65 15.85 14.14
C LYS A 21 13.96 15.53 12.67
N LYS A 22 15.25 15.41 12.30
CA LYS A 22 15.67 15.03 10.94
C LYS A 22 14.94 13.75 10.46
N ALA A 23 14.33 13.83 9.28
CA ALA A 23 13.71 12.69 8.63
C ALA A 23 14.79 11.79 8.01
N ILE A 24 14.47 10.50 7.87
CA ILE A 24 15.33 9.61 7.08
C ILE A 24 15.22 10.01 5.60
N PRO A 25 16.33 10.09 4.85
CA PRO A 25 16.27 10.35 3.40
C PRO A 25 15.30 9.41 2.69
N GLY A 26 14.41 9.97 1.86
CA GLY A 26 13.34 9.21 1.18
C GLY A 26 12.06 9.00 2.01
N TYR A 27 12.06 9.35 3.30
CA TYR A 27 10.90 9.25 4.19
C TYR A 27 10.46 10.62 4.72
N THR A 28 9.20 10.72 5.15
CA THR A 28 8.64 11.94 5.77
C THR A 28 8.72 11.93 7.30
N MET A 29 9.32 10.89 7.88
CA MET A 29 9.37 10.65 9.32
C MET A 29 10.78 10.30 9.76
N CYS A 30 11.07 10.54 11.04
CA CYS A 30 12.29 10.07 11.68
C CYS A 30 12.19 8.56 11.99
N ALA A 31 13.33 7.93 12.28
CA ALA A 31 13.42 6.50 12.57
C ALA A 31 12.46 6.05 13.68
N TYR A 32 12.37 6.82 14.76
CA TYR A 32 11.47 6.52 15.89
C TYR A 32 10.00 6.43 15.47
N HIS A 33 9.50 7.44 14.74
CA HIS A 33 8.09 7.43 14.30
C HIS A 33 7.82 6.35 13.25
N ILE A 34 8.81 6.00 12.41
CA ILE A 34 8.68 4.86 11.49
C ILE A 34 8.53 3.55 12.26
N GLN A 35 9.40 3.31 13.25
CA GLN A 35 9.35 2.10 14.07
C GLN A 35 8.05 2.00 14.87
N LYS A 36 7.66 3.09 15.54
CA LYS A 36 6.40 3.17 16.28
C LYS A 36 5.19 2.89 15.38
N ARG A 37 5.13 3.53 14.20
CA ARG A 37 4.03 3.31 13.25
C ARG A 37 3.99 1.86 12.73
N ARG A 38 5.14 1.23 12.50
CA ARG A 38 5.22 -0.19 12.10
C ARG A 38 4.65 -1.11 13.19
N GLU A 39 4.97 -0.83 14.45
CA GLU A 39 4.45 -1.59 15.59
C GLU A 39 2.94 -1.42 15.75
N GLU A 40 2.45 -0.17 15.71
CA GLU A 40 1.01 0.15 15.74
C GLU A 40 0.26 -0.58 14.62
N CYS A 41 0.78 -0.53 13.39
CA CYS A 41 0.24 -1.26 12.25
C CYS A 41 0.21 -2.79 12.48
N ARG A 42 1.27 -3.36 13.05
CA ARG A 42 1.33 -4.79 13.38
C ARG A 42 0.28 -5.18 14.42
N LEU A 43 0.13 -4.38 15.48
CA LEU A 43 -0.86 -4.61 16.53
C LEU A 43 -2.29 -4.45 16.00
N TYR A 44 -2.54 -3.41 15.21
CA TYR A 44 -3.82 -3.20 14.54
C TYR A 44 -4.19 -4.39 13.65
N TYR A 45 -3.26 -4.84 12.79
CA TYR A 45 -3.50 -6.00 11.94
C TYR A 45 -3.78 -7.26 12.77
N LYS A 46 -3.04 -7.51 13.86
CA LYS A 46 -3.27 -8.66 14.74
C LYS A 46 -4.68 -8.63 15.35
N ARG A 47 -5.13 -7.46 15.81
CA ARG A 47 -6.47 -7.26 16.41
C ARG A 47 -7.60 -7.42 15.40
N HIS A 48 -7.44 -6.87 14.20
CA HIS A 48 -8.49 -6.81 13.17
C HIS A 48 -8.32 -7.82 12.04
N LYS A 49 -7.47 -8.84 12.22
CA LYS A 49 -7.09 -9.78 11.15
C LYS A 49 -8.31 -10.39 10.44
N ALA A 50 -9.28 -10.87 11.21
CA ALA A 50 -10.48 -11.51 10.68
C ALA A 50 -11.33 -10.53 9.83
N GLU A 51 -11.55 -9.32 10.33
CA GLU A 51 -12.29 -8.26 9.63
C GLU A 51 -11.58 -7.82 8.35
N ILE A 52 -10.25 -7.64 8.41
CA ILE A 52 -9.44 -7.29 7.24
C ILE A 52 -9.54 -8.37 6.17
N ILE A 53 -9.43 -9.65 6.54
CA ILE A 53 -9.57 -10.77 5.62
C ILE A 53 -10.99 -10.84 5.04
N ALA A 54 -12.02 -10.66 5.86
CA ALA A 54 -13.41 -10.65 5.42
C ALA A 54 -13.67 -9.51 4.41
N ARG A 55 -13.17 -8.30 4.70
CA ARG A 55 -13.23 -7.15 3.81
C ARG A 55 -12.50 -7.41 2.49
N MET A 56 -11.31 -8.01 2.54
CA MET A 56 -10.56 -8.39 1.32
C MET A 56 -11.33 -9.39 0.47
N LYS A 57 -11.97 -10.40 1.08
CA LYS A 57 -12.82 -11.37 0.37
C LYS A 57 -14.03 -10.69 -0.28
N LYS A 58 -14.72 -9.81 0.44
CA LYS A 58 -15.85 -9.02 -0.07
C LYS A 58 -15.44 -8.16 -1.26
N ASN A 59 -14.33 -7.44 -1.14
CA ASN A 59 -13.80 -6.62 -2.23
C ASN A 59 -13.43 -7.45 -3.45
N ARG A 60 -12.78 -8.61 -3.28
CA ARG A 60 -12.45 -9.51 -4.39
C ARG A 60 -13.71 -9.99 -5.13
N LYS A 61 -14.77 -10.33 -4.39
CA LYS A 61 -16.06 -10.70 -4.99
C LYS A 61 -16.63 -9.55 -5.81
N LYS A 62 -16.68 -8.34 -5.23
CA LYS A 62 -17.13 -7.12 -5.91
C LYS A 62 -16.32 -6.84 -7.17
N TYR A 63 -14.99 -6.92 -7.13
CA TYR A 63 -14.16 -6.74 -8.31
C TYR A 63 -14.51 -7.75 -9.41
N LYS A 64 -14.75 -9.02 -9.07
CA LYS A 64 -15.16 -10.03 -10.05
C LYS A 64 -16.51 -9.71 -10.69
N GLU A 65 -17.49 -9.26 -9.90
CA GLU A 65 -18.82 -8.84 -10.38
C GLU A 65 -18.73 -7.61 -11.28
N ASP A 66 -17.88 -6.65 -10.94
CA ASP A 66 -17.62 -5.44 -11.72
C ASP A 66 -16.74 -5.69 -12.95
N GLY A 67 -16.33 -6.94 -13.23
CA GLY A 67 -15.41 -7.25 -14.33
C GLY A 67 -14.04 -6.59 -14.17
N ARG A 68 -13.56 -6.43 -12.93
CA ARG A 68 -12.30 -5.78 -12.56
C ARG A 68 -11.29 -6.74 -11.96
N CYS A 69 -10.02 -6.45 -12.18
CA CYS A 69 -8.89 -7.20 -11.67
C CYS A 69 -8.72 -6.92 -10.17
N PRO A 70 -8.77 -7.94 -9.29
CA PRO A 70 -8.64 -7.74 -7.84
C PRO A 70 -7.20 -7.37 -7.41
N THR A 71 -6.24 -7.37 -8.33
CA THR A 71 -4.84 -7.02 -8.06
C THR A 71 -4.56 -5.54 -8.35
N CYS A 72 -5.01 -5.02 -9.49
CA CYS A 72 -4.72 -3.65 -9.92
C CYS A 72 -5.95 -2.74 -10.03
N GLY A 73 -7.17 -3.29 -9.94
CA GLY A 73 -8.42 -2.54 -10.08
C GLY A 73 -8.83 -2.18 -11.51
N GLY A 74 -8.00 -2.48 -12.51
CA GLY A 74 -8.32 -2.28 -13.94
C GLY A 74 -9.35 -3.30 -14.46
N PRO A 75 -9.84 -3.17 -15.71
CA PRO A 75 -10.76 -4.14 -16.29
C PRO A 75 -10.11 -5.52 -16.40
N SER A 76 -10.85 -6.57 -16.07
CA SER A 76 -10.48 -7.98 -16.31
C SER A 76 -10.85 -8.38 -17.73
N ASP A 77 -10.11 -9.34 -18.29
CA ASP A 77 -10.44 -9.86 -19.61
C ASP A 77 -11.65 -10.79 -19.56
N ALA A 78 -12.39 -10.88 -20.67
CA ALA A 78 -13.56 -11.74 -20.78
C ALA A 78 -13.21 -13.19 -20.43
N GLY A 79 -13.92 -13.77 -19.46
CA GLY A 79 -13.67 -15.13 -18.97
C GLY A 79 -12.58 -15.26 -17.91
N TYR A 80 -11.86 -14.19 -17.56
CA TYR A 80 -10.78 -14.21 -16.58
C TYR A 80 -11.09 -13.37 -15.32
N THR A 81 -10.49 -13.78 -14.20
CA THR A 81 -10.62 -13.06 -12.91
C THR A 81 -9.56 -11.98 -12.71
N LYS A 82 -8.66 -11.80 -13.67
CA LYS A 82 -7.56 -10.82 -13.64
C LYS A 82 -7.40 -10.23 -15.05
N CYS A 83 -6.73 -9.09 -15.17
CA CYS A 83 -6.35 -8.52 -16.45
C CYS A 83 -5.09 -9.20 -17.02
N ALA A 84 -4.90 -9.13 -18.33
CA ALA A 84 -3.80 -9.74 -19.07
C ALA A 84 -2.46 -9.28 -18.50
N ARG A 85 -2.36 -8.00 -18.14
CA ARG A 85 -1.19 -7.45 -17.46
C ARG A 85 -0.90 -8.14 -16.13
N CYS A 86 -1.89 -8.49 -15.32
CA CYS A 86 -1.70 -9.18 -14.03
C CYS A 86 -1.64 -10.72 -14.16
N ILE A 87 -2.09 -11.28 -15.28
CA ILE A 87 -1.98 -12.71 -15.62
C ILE A 87 -0.57 -13.00 -16.16
N GLY A 88 -0.05 -12.17 -17.06
CA GLY A 88 1.27 -12.30 -17.69
C GLY A 88 2.48 -12.23 -16.74
N TRP A 89 2.29 -11.90 -15.45
CA TRP A 89 3.34 -12.08 -14.43
C TRP A 89 3.53 -13.55 -14.00
N ARG A 90 2.65 -14.47 -14.42
CA ARG A 90 2.74 -15.90 -14.05
C ARG A 90 3.12 -16.83 -15.19
N THR A 91 2.95 -16.43 -16.43
CA THR A 91 3.22 -17.26 -17.61
C THR A 91 4.17 -16.48 -18.50
N GLU A 92 5.47 -16.78 -18.35
CA GLU A 92 6.55 -16.64 -19.33
C GLU A 92 6.37 -15.53 -20.37
N LEU A 93 6.94 -14.36 -20.10
CA LEU A 93 7.56 -13.45 -21.09
C LEU A 93 8.26 -12.25 -20.41
N LEU A 94 8.82 -12.45 -19.21
CA LEU A 94 9.77 -11.51 -18.61
C LEU A 94 11.16 -12.17 -18.63
N PRO A 95 12.19 -11.52 -19.18
CA PRO A 95 13.55 -12.04 -19.10
C PRO A 95 13.92 -12.28 -17.64
N LYS A 96 14.58 -13.42 -17.38
CA LYS A 96 15.09 -13.82 -16.06
C LYS A 96 15.84 -12.63 -15.44
N GLY A 97 15.23 -11.93 -14.48
CA GLY A 97 15.81 -10.75 -13.84
C GLY A 97 14.85 -9.61 -13.51
N ALA A 98 13.63 -9.59 -14.05
CA ALA A 98 12.66 -8.53 -13.75
C ALA A 98 11.90 -8.76 -12.43
N TYR A 99 12.58 -8.65 -11.30
CA TYR A 99 11.91 -8.47 -10.01
C TYR A 99 11.39 -7.02 -9.92
N LYS A 100 10.10 -6.83 -9.63
CA LYS A 100 9.64 -5.58 -9.02
C LYS A 100 8.75 -5.87 -7.80
N TYR A 101 9.18 -5.23 -6.73
CA TYR A 101 8.78 -5.34 -5.35
C TYR A 101 7.29 -5.08 -5.07
N GLY A 102 6.77 -5.80 -4.06
CA GLY A 102 5.99 -5.19 -2.98
C GLY A 102 4.50 -4.96 -3.22
N THR A 103 3.67 -5.89 -2.73
CA THR A 103 2.31 -5.52 -2.25
C THR A 103 2.14 -6.01 -0.82
N TYR A 104 2.86 -5.39 0.12
CA TYR A 104 2.29 -5.20 1.45
C TYR A 104 1.39 -3.96 1.36
N PRO A 105 0.20 -3.96 1.99
CA PRO A 105 -0.59 -2.75 2.08
C PRO A 105 0.14 -1.74 2.98
N GLU A 106 0.84 -0.78 2.37
CA GLU A 106 1.48 0.36 3.07
C GLU A 106 0.45 1.37 3.63
N SER A 107 -0.84 1.13 3.41
CA SER A 107 -1.93 1.93 3.93
C SER A 107 -2.54 1.28 5.16
N CYS A 108 -1.91 1.50 6.32
CA CYS A 108 -2.69 1.57 7.55
C CYS A 108 -3.69 2.71 7.38
N PRO A 109 -5.00 2.48 7.60
CA PRO A 109 -5.98 3.57 7.61
C PRO A 109 -5.53 4.55 8.70
N GLY A 110 -5.17 5.75 8.26
CA GLY A 110 -4.83 6.87 9.14
C GLY A 110 -5.99 7.84 9.26
#